data_AF-A0A7C9QWF3-F1
#
_entry.id   AF-A0A7C9QWF3-F1
#
_cell.length_a   1.000
_cell.length_b   1.000
_cell.length_c   1.000
_cell.angle_alpha   90.00
_cell.angle_beta   90.00
_cell.angle_gamma   90.00
#
_symmetry.space_group_name_H-M   'P 1'
#
loop_
_entity.id
_entity.type
_entity.pdbx_description
1 polymer ?
#
loop_
_entity_poly.entity_id
_entity_poly.type
_entity_poly.pdbx_seq_one_letter_code
_entity_poly.pdbx_strand_id
1 'polypeptide(L)'
;MKRILAAALVLAPVAAMAAGSAHDLVLSHYAVQAKQADSAFAGFSAQRGETLFRTQWAKGDARTPSCTSCHTDNPRDPGRNAKTGRPIDPVAVSANPKRFTDLDQVEKQFGRDCKSVLGRECTPQEKGDYVTFMTGQ
;
A
#
# COMPACT_ATOMS: atom_id res chain seq x y z
N MET A 1 37.87 -48.68 34.69
CA MET A 1 37.00 -48.67 33.48
C MET A 1 35.69 -47.96 33.84
N LYS A 2 35.47 -46.72 33.41
CA LYS A 2 34.26 -45.96 33.74
C LYS A 2 33.67 -45.43 32.43
N ARG A 3 32.55 -46.02 32.02
CA ARG A 3 31.84 -45.69 30.77
C ARG A 3 31.06 -44.40 31.01
N ILE A 4 31.38 -43.34 30.27
CA ILE A 4 30.60 -42.10 30.27
C ILE A 4 29.54 -42.26 29.17
N LEU A 5 28.26 -42.36 29.55
CA LEU A 5 27.15 -42.23 28.61
C LEU A 5 26.89 -40.75 28.37
N ALA A 6 27.15 -40.27 27.16
CA ALA A 6 26.73 -38.94 26.71
C ALA A 6 25.29 -39.00 26.22
N ALA A 7 24.38 -38.33 26.93
CA ALA A 7 23.00 -38.13 26.48
C ALA A 7 22.98 -37.05 25.38
N ALA A 8 22.63 -37.44 24.17
CA ALA A 8 22.45 -36.51 23.06
C ALA A 8 21.11 -35.77 23.20
N LEU A 9 21.18 -34.48 23.56
CA LEU A 9 20.04 -33.57 23.55
C LEU A 9 19.73 -33.17 22.11
N VAL A 10 18.66 -33.74 21.53
CA VAL A 10 18.19 -33.39 20.19
C VAL A 10 17.43 -32.06 20.27
N LEU A 11 18.07 -30.98 19.83
CA LEU A 11 17.44 -29.66 19.71
C LEU A 11 16.64 -29.61 18.40
N ALA A 12 15.31 -29.63 18.48
CA ALA A 12 14.45 -29.44 17.32
C ALA A 12 14.44 -27.95 16.91
N PRO A 13 14.62 -27.60 15.62
CA PRO A 13 14.58 -26.22 15.18
C PRO A 13 13.14 -25.68 15.18
N VAL A 14 12.91 -24.59 15.92
CA VAL A 14 11.68 -23.81 15.82
C VAL A 14 11.77 -22.97 14.54
N ALA A 15 10.94 -23.27 13.55
CA ALA A 15 10.82 -22.44 12.36
C ALA A 15 10.19 -21.09 12.76
N ALA A 16 10.98 -20.02 12.75
CA ALA A 16 10.48 -18.66 12.90
C ALA A 16 9.65 -18.32 11.65
N MET A 17 8.33 -18.21 11.81
CA MET A 17 7.48 -17.60 10.80
C MET A 17 7.88 -16.13 10.71
N ALA A 18 8.51 -15.73 9.60
CA ALA A 18 8.77 -14.32 9.33
C ALA A 18 7.43 -13.60 9.23
N ALA A 19 7.10 -12.77 10.23
CA ALA A 19 6.01 -11.84 10.10
C ALA A 19 6.37 -10.88 8.95
N GLY A 20 5.54 -10.86 7.91
CA GLY A 20 5.70 -9.89 6.81
C GLY A 20 5.72 -8.46 7.34
N SER A 21 6.32 -7.54 6.59
CA SER A 21 6.29 -6.12 6.94
C SER A 21 4.84 -5.61 7.03
N ALA A 22 4.62 -4.49 7.72
CA ALA A 22 3.29 -3.89 7.79
C ALA A 22 2.73 -3.56 6.39
N HIS A 23 3.61 -3.23 5.44
CA HIS A 23 3.27 -3.04 4.02
C HIS A 23 2.79 -4.33 3.36
N ASP A 24 3.45 -5.46 3.66
CA ASP A 24 3.07 -6.78 3.14
C ASP A 24 1.69 -7.20 3.64
N LEU A 25 1.32 -6.82 4.88
CA LEU A 25 -0.02 -7.08 5.41
C LEU A 25 -1.10 -6.31 4.63
N VAL A 26 -0.85 -5.03 4.32
CA VAL A 26 -1.76 -4.21 3.49
C VAL A 26 -1.87 -4.77 2.07
N LEU A 27 -0.76 -5.12 1.44
CA LEU A 27 -0.77 -5.72 0.09
C LEU A 27 -1.46 -7.09 0.08
N SER A 28 -1.22 -7.93 1.09
CA SER A 28 -1.87 -9.24 1.22
C SER A 28 -3.39 -9.10 1.35
N HIS A 29 -3.86 -8.12 2.12
CA HIS A 29 -5.29 -7.81 2.26
C HIS A 29 -5.94 -7.48 0.90
N TYR A 30 -5.29 -6.64 0.09
CA TYR A 30 -5.80 -6.34 -1.25
C TYR A 30 -5.68 -7.51 -2.21
N ALA A 31 -4.65 -8.35 -2.09
CA ALA A 31 -4.45 -9.48 -3.00
C ALA A 31 -5.59 -10.50 -2.86
N VAL A 32 -6.03 -10.76 -1.62
CA VAL A 32 -7.20 -11.62 -1.35
C VAL A 32 -8.45 -11.04 -2.00
N GLN A 33 -8.73 -9.75 -1.80
CA GLN A 33 -9.91 -9.10 -2.39
C GLN A 33 -9.85 -9.02 -3.91
N ALA A 34 -8.68 -8.74 -4.48
CA ALA A 34 -8.48 -8.68 -5.93
C ALA A 34 -8.75 -10.05 -6.56
N LYS A 35 -8.27 -11.14 -5.94
CA LYS A 35 -8.53 -12.50 -6.41
C LYS A 35 -10.00 -12.91 -6.30
N GLN A 36 -10.70 -12.42 -5.28
CA GLN A 36 -12.14 -12.63 -5.12
C GLN A 36 -12.95 -11.87 -6.18
N ALA A 37 -12.53 -10.65 -6.53
CA ALA A 37 -13.18 -9.81 -7.53
C ALA A 37 -12.85 -10.26 -8.97
N ASP A 38 -11.65 -10.78 -9.20
CA ASP A 38 -11.17 -11.22 -10.50
C ASP A 38 -10.28 -12.47 -10.36
N SER A 39 -10.75 -13.61 -10.87
CA SER A 39 -10.00 -14.86 -10.84
C SER A 39 -8.75 -14.83 -11.75
N ALA A 40 -8.67 -13.89 -12.69
CA ALA A 40 -7.49 -13.65 -13.52
C ALA A 40 -6.45 -12.75 -12.85
N PHE A 41 -6.69 -12.25 -11.63
CA PHE A 41 -5.71 -11.45 -10.90
C PHE A 41 -4.35 -12.17 -10.82
N ALA A 42 -3.32 -11.49 -11.34
CA ALA A 42 -1.96 -12.00 -11.51
C ALA A 42 -0.92 -11.25 -10.66
N GLY A 43 -1.37 -10.37 -9.75
CA GLY A 43 -0.51 -9.56 -8.92
C GLY A 43 -0.58 -8.06 -9.22
N PHE A 44 0.02 -7.27 -8.33
CA PHE A 44 0.06 -5.83 -8.43
C PHE A 44 1.19 -5.33 -9.33
N SER A 45 1.06 -4.11 -9.84
CA SER A 45 2.01 -3.47 -10.74
C SER A 45 2.24 -2.02 -10.33
N ALA A 46 3.50 -1.68 -10.05
CA ALA A 46 3.92 -0.30 -9.82
C ALA A 46 3.57 0.61 -11.01
N GLN A 47 3.67 0.12 -12.25
CA GLN A 47 3.39 0.92 -13.43
C GLN A 47 1.89 1.25 -13.58
N ARG A 48 1.00 0.30 -13.23
CA ARG A 48 -0.44 0.61 -13.15
C ARG A 48 -0.75 1.58 -12.01
N GLY A 49 -0.06 1.44 -10.87
CA GLY A 49 -0.18 2.36 -9.75
C GLY A 49 0.26 3.78 -10.08
N GLU A 50 1.37 3.92 -10.82
CA GLU A 50 1.83 5.22 -11.33
C GLU A 50 0.82 5.82 -12.30
N THR A 51 0.32 5.01 -13.23
CA THR A 51 -0.71 5.44 -14.19
C THR A 51 -1.94 5.96 -13.46
N LEU A 52 -2.43 5.21 -12.47
CA LEU A 52 -3.56 5.63 -11.61
C LEU A 52 -3.27 6.97 -10.91
N PHE A 53 -2.08 7.11 -10.31
CA PHE A 53 -1.65 8.32 -9.59
C PHE A 53 -1.60 9.56 -10.48
N ARG A 54 -1.07 9.43 -11.70
CA ARG A 54 -0.84 10.56 -12.62
C ARG A 54 -2.03 10.88 -13.52
N THR A 55 -2.95 9.95 -13.71
CA THR A 55 -4.11 10.15 -14.59
C THR A 55 -4.96 11.33 -14.14
N GLN A 56 -5.36 12.17 -15.10
CA GLN A 56 -6.42 13.17 -14.91
C GLN A 56 -7.77 12.48 -15.11
N TRP A 57 -8.37 12.06 -14.00
CA TRP A 57 -9.66 11.39 -13.98
C TRP A 57 -10.80 12.37 -14.25
N ALA A 58 -10.75 13.54 -13.62
CA ALA A 58 -11.73 14.63 -13.75
C ALA A 58 -13.21 14.16 -13.64
N LYS A 59 -13.46 13.12 -12.84
CA LYS A 59 -14.78 12.49 -12.65
C LYS A 59 -15.35 12.67 -11.24
N GLY A 60 -14.49 12.97 -10.26
CA GLY A 60 -14.89 13.31 -8.89
C GLY A 60 -15.07 14.81 -8.69
N ASP A 61 -14.48 15.33 -7.62
CA ASP A 61 -14.45 16.77 -7.32
C ASP A 61 -13.55 17.51 -8.31
N ALA A 62 -14.05 18.61 -8.88
CA ALA A 62 -13.36 19.41 -9.88
C ALA A 62 -12.00 19.97 -9.39
N ARG A 63 -11.78 20.10 -8.08
CA ARG A 63 -10.50 20.54 -7.49
C ARG A 63 -9.47 19.43 -7.37
N THR A 64 -9.89 18.17 -7.52
CA THR A 64 -9.00 17.01 -7.44
C THR A 64 -9.11 16.15 -8.69
N PRO A 65 -8.78 16.68 -9.88
CA PRO A 65 -8.83 15.91 -11.12
C PRO A 65 -7.83 14.75 -11.14
N SER A 66 -6.78 14.77 -10.30
CA SER A 66 -5.77 13.71 -10.16
C SER A 66 -5.31 13.57 -8.71
N CYS A 67 -4.64 12.47 -8.38
CA CYS A 67 -3.98 12.30 -7.07
C CYS A 67 -2.91 13.38 -6.84
N THR A 68 -2.24 13.81 -7.92
CA THR A 68 -1.19 14.84 -7.89
C THR A 68 -1.71 16.21 -7.47
N SER A 69 -3.02 16.47 -7.58
CA SER A 69 -3.64 17.72 -7.10
C SER A 69 -3.42 17.96 -5.61
N CYS A 70 -3.26 16.89 -4.82
CA CYS A 70 -2.93 16.98 -3.39
C CYS A 70 -1.48 16.57 -3.09
N HIS A 71 -0.91 15.63 -3.84
CA HIS A 71 0.35 14.96 -3.53
C HIS A 71 1.54 15.39 -4.40
N THR A 72 1.37 16.40 -5.25
CA THR A 72 2.34 16.85 -6.26
C THR A 72 2.66 15.78 -7.30
N ASP A 73 3.47 16.11 -8.31
CA ASP A 73 3.92 15.14 -9.32
C ASP A 73 5.04 14.22 -8.80
N ASN A 74 5.73 14.63 -7.73
CA ASN A 74 6.75 13.85 -7.05
C ASN A 74 6.23 13.39 -5.68
N PRO A 75 5.86 12.11 -5.50
CA PRO A 75 5.23 11.65 -4.26
C PRO A 75 6.16 11.67 -3.03
N ARG A 76 7.46 11.97 -3.22
CA ARG A 76 8.45 12.19 -2.16
C ARG A 76 8.37 13.58 -1.54
N ASP A 77 7.73 14.53 -2.22
CA ASP A 77 7.59 15.90 -1.74
C ASP A 77 6.34 16.02 -0.84
N PRO A 78 6.35 16.95 0.14
CA PRO A 78 5.16 17.26 0.90
C PRO A 78 4.11 17.89 -0.03
N GLY A 79 2.87 17.41 0.12
CA GLY A 79 1.70 17.90 -0.60
C GLY A 79 0.90 18.93 0.18
N ARG A 80 -0.20 19.38 -0.42
CA ARG A 80 -1.21 20.22 0.24
C ARG A 80 -2.59 19.80 -0.22
N ASN A 81 -3.53 19.68 0.71
CA ASN A 81 -4.91 19.33 0.37
C ASN A 81 -5.53 20.39 -0.55
N ALA A 82 -5.95 20.00 -1.75
CA ALA A 82 -6.47 20.93 -2.76
C ALA A 82 -7.70 21.75 -2.33
N LYS A 83 -8.46 21.28 -1.33
CA LYS A 83 -9.68 21.96 -0.85
C LYS A 83 -9.42 22.89 0.34
N THR A 84 -8.53 22.50 1.23
CA THR A 84 -8.32 23.17 2.53
C THR A 84 -6.96 23.85 2.65
N GLY A 85 -6.02 23.55 1.76
CA GLY A 85 -4.64 24.03 1.84
C GLY A 85 -3.84 23.45 3.02
N ARG A 86 -4.37 22.48 3.77
CA ARG A 86 -3.61 21.85 4.86
C ARG A 86 -2.41 21.08 4.32
N PRO A 87 -1.23 21.14 4.96
CA PRO A 87 -0.07 20.38 4.53
C PRO A 87 -0.34 18.88 4.65
N ILE A 88 0.27 18.10 3.76
CA ILE A 88 0.21 16.65 3.72
C ILE A 88 1.66 16.13 3.64
N ASP A 89 2.05 15.26 4.56
CA ASP A 89 3.37 14.63 4.49
C ASP A 89 3.54 13.82 3.20
N PRO A 90 4.78 13.57 2.74
CA PRO A 90 5.04 12.73 1.57
C PRO A 90 4.27 11.41 1.60
N VAL A 91 3.81 10.97 0.43
CA VAL A 91 3.06 9.71 0.28
C VAL A 91 3.96 8.54 -0.12
N ALA A 92 5.11 8.83 -0.72
CA ALA A 92 6.16 7.84 -0.98
C ALA A 92 6.72 7.27 0.33
N VAL A 93 6.94 5.95 0.37
CA VAL A 93 7.43 5.25 1.56
C VAL A 93 8.89 5.59 1.84
N SER A 94 9.72 5.86 0.83
CA SER A 94 11.12 6.27 1.04
C SER A 94 11.26 7.58 1.81
N ALA A 95 10.31 8.51 1.65
CA ALA A 95 10.28 9.79 2.33
C ALA A 95 9.46 9.75 3.62
N ASN A 96 8.48 8.84 3.72
CA ASN A 96 7.67 8.65 4.91
C ASN A 96 7.35 7.16 5.16
N PRO A 97 8.23 6.44 5.89
CA PRO A 97 8.09 5.00 6.13
C PRO A 97 6.82 4.58 6.90
N LYS A 98 6.11 5.53 7.51
CA LYS A 98 4.83 5.28 8.22
C LYS A 98 3.64 5.14 7.27
N ARG A 99 3.81 5.45 5.98
CA ARG A 99 2.75 5.29 4.99
C ARG A 99 2.43 3.81 4.78
N PHE A 100 1.14 3.49 4.67
CA PHE A 100 0.63 2.14 4.39
C PHE A 100 1.00 1.06 5.43
N THR A 101 1.14 1.43 6.70
CA THR A 101 1.41 0.47 7.79
C THR A 101 0.19 0.18 8.68
N ASP A 102 -0.89 0.96 8.54
CA ASP A 102 -2.15 0.84 9.30
C ASP A 102 -3.30 0.67 8.30
N LEU A 103 -3.86 -0.54 8.24
CA LEU A 103 -4.89 -0.88 7.26
C LEU A 103 -6.16 -0.04 7.41
N ASP A 104 -6.59 0.23 8.64
CA ASP A 104 -7.81 1.01 8.90
C ASP A 104 -7.63 2.46 8.43
N GLN A 105 -6.45 3.03 8.66
CA GLN A 105 -6.11 4.35 8.15
C GLN A 105 -6.06 4.37 6.62
N VAL A 106 -5.46 3.34 5.99
CA VAL A 106 -5.37 3.22 4.54
C VAL A 106 -6.76 3.13 3.91
N GLU A 107 -7.63 2.24 4.39
CA GLU A 107 -8.99 2.09 3.89
C GLU A 107 -9.80 3.36 4.09
N LYS A 108 -9.68 3.99 5.26
CA LYS A 108 -10.32 5.27 5.55
C LYS A 108 -9.88 6.36 4.56
N GLN A 109 -8.62 6.39 4.15
CA GLN A 109 -8.12 7.40 3.22
C GLN A 109 -8.54 7.10 1.78
N PHE A 110 -8.37 5.86 1.30
CA PHE A 110 -8.82 5.48 -0.03
C PHE A 110 -10.32 5.68 -0.24
N GLY A 111 -11.16 5.36 0.74
CA GLY A 111 -12.61 5.58 0.63
C GLY A 111 -13.03 7.06 0.45
N ARG A 112 -12.15 8.02 0.80
CA ARG A 112 -12.36 9.45 0.51
C ARG A 112 -11.70 9.86 -0.79
N ASP A 113 -10.43 9.49 -0.98
CA ASP A 113 -9.61 10.01 -2.07
C ASP A 113 -10.03 9.41 -3.42
N CYS A 114 -10.34 8.11 -3.47
CA CYS A 114 -10.84 7.48 -4.68
C CYS A 114 -12.13 8.15 -5.17
N LYS A 115 -13.09 8.39 -4.26
CA LYS A 115 -14.31 9.12 -4.61
C LYS A 115 -14.03 10.55 -5.05
N SER A 116 -13.13 11.26 -4.36
CA SER A 116 -12.82 12.65 -4.71
C SER A 116 -12.11 12.76 -6.06
N VAL A 117 -11.27 11.79 -6.45
CA VAL A 117 -10.50 11.86 -7.70
C VAL A 117 -11.21 11.13 -8.84
N LEU A 118 -11.52 9.86 -8.64
CA LEU A 118 -12.09 8.97 -9.67
C LEU A 118 -13.61 9.09 -9.80
N GLY A 119 -14.30 9.69 -8.81
CA GLY A 119 -15.77 9.71 -8.75
C GLY A 119 -16.40 8.37 -8.35
N ARG A 120 -15.59 7.39 -7.95
CA ARG A 120 -16.01 6.05 -7.51
C ARG A 120 -15.01 5.47 -6.51
N GLU A 121 -15.37 4.35 -5.90
CA GLU A 121 -14.40 3.55 -5.15
C GLU A 121 -13.30 3.01 -6.07
N CYS A 122 -12.07 2.92 -5.54
CA CYS A 122 -11.01 2.17 -6.20
C CYS A 122 -11.28 0.67 -6.07
N THR A 123 -10.96 -0.10 -7.11
CA THR A 123 -10.96 -1.56 -7.03
C THR A 123 -9.84 -2.06 -6.11
N PRO A 124 -9.91 -3.29 -5.59
CA PRO A 124 -8.80 -3.87 -4.83
C PRO A 124 -7.49 -3.91 -5.60
N GLN A 125 -7.54 -4.14 -6.92
CA GLN A 125 -6.36 -4.09 -7.78
C GLN A 125 -5.78 -2.68 -7.86
N GLU A 126 -6.60 -1.66 -8.06
CA GLU A 126 -6.15 -0.25 -8.10
C GLU A 126 -5.49 0.16 -6.77
N LYS A 127 -6.06 -0.24 -5.62
CA LYS A 127 -5.48 0.02 -4.30
C LYS A 127 -4.12 -0.66 -4.14
N GLY A 128 -4.01 -1.95 -4.48
CA GLY A 128 -2.75 -2.67 -4.36
C GLY A 128 -1.67 -2.21 -5.33
N ASP A 129 -2.05 -1.85 -6.57
CA ASP A 129 -1.17 -1.24 -7.57
C ASP A 129 -0.61 0.10 -7.06
N TYR A 130 -1.48 0.95 -6.49
CA TYR A 130 -1.09 2.22 -5.89
C TYR A 130 -0.09 2.05 -4.75
N VAL A 131 -0.37 1.16 -3.79
CA VAL A 131 0.53 0.90 -2.67
C VAL A 131 1.87 0.36 -3.18
N THR A 132 1.85 -0.55 -4.15
CA THR A 132 3.07 -1.10 -4.76
C THR A 132 3.91 0.00 -5.41
N PHE A 133 3.28 0.95 -6.12
CA PHE A 133 3.98 2.11 -6.65
C PHE A 133 4.60 2.96 -5.54
N MET A 134 3.82 3.34 -4.52
CA MET A 134 4.28 4.22 -3.44
C MET A 134 5.36 3.60 -2.54
N THR A 135 5.36 2.27 -2.38
CA THR A 135 6.44 1.54 -1.69
C THR A 135 7.73 1.52 -2.50
N GLY A 136 7.63 1.56 -3.84
CA GLY A 136 8.77 1.70 -4.73
C GLY A 136 9.27 3.14 -4.93
N GLN A 137 8.56 4.13 -4.38
CA GLN A 137 8.99 5.53 -4.39
C GLN A 137 9.75 5.88 -3.12
#